data_AF-P58001-F1
#
_entry.id   AF-P58001-F1
#
_cell.length_a   1.000
_cell.length_b   1.000
_cell.length_c   1.000
_cell.angle_alpha   90.00
_cell.angle_beta   90.00
_cell.angle_gamma   90.00
#
_symmetry.space_group_name_H-M   'P 1'
#
loop_
_entity.id
_entity.type
_entity.pdbx_description
1 polymer ?
#
loop_
_entity_poly.entity_id
_entity_poly.type
_entity_poly.pdbx_seq_one_letter_code
_entity_poly.pdbx_strand_id
1 'polypeptide(L)' 'MTKKAKNVEKISFEDAMKRLEEIIDLMNQPTTSLEASLALYEEADQLMRICESRIQEVEARIKQLSDQRSES' A
#
# COMPACT_ATOMS: atom_id res chain seq x y z
N MET A 1 22.02 8.90 -12.63
CA MET A 1 21.71 7.94 -11.54
C MET A 1 20.34 8.35 -11.04
N THR A 2 19.25 7.62 -11.33
CA THR A 2 18.72 6.59 -10.44
C THR A 2 17.68 5.72 -11.18
N LYS A 3 17.94 4.41 -11.26
CA LYS A 3 16.94 3.39 -11.59
C LYS A 3 16.04 3.19 -10.37
N LYS A 4 14.76 3.58 -10.41
CA LYS A 4 13.73 2.97 -9.55
C LYS A 4 12.30 3.25 -10.05
N ALA A 5 11.95 2.63 -11.18
CA ALA A 5 10.56 2.47 -11.63
C ALA A 5 10.25 0.99 -11.89
N LYS A 6 10.86 0.08 -11.11
CA LYS A 6 10.62 -1.38 -11.18
C LYS A 6 9.98 -1.84 -9.88
N ASN A 7 8.84 -2.54 -10.00
CA ASN A 7 8.13 -3.34 -8.97
C ASN A 7 7.05 -2.68 -8.11
N VAL A 8 6.14 -1.88 -8.67
CA VAL A 8 4.86 -1.64 -7.97
C VAL A 8 4.00 -2.93 -7.89
N GLU A 9 4.18 -3.88 -8.82
CA GLU A 9 3.33 -5.09 -8.90
C GLU A 9 3.60 -6.18 -7.83
N LYS A 10 4.62 -6.03 -6.97
CA LYS A 10 4.93 -7.05 -5.93
C LYS A 10 5.46 -6.42 -4.64
N ILE A 11 4.82 -5.36 -4.17
CA ILE A 11 5.11 -4.82 -2.85
C ILE A 11 4.39 -5.66 -1.77
N SER A 12 5.06 -5.92 -0.65
CA SER A 12 4.42 -6.54 0.51
C SER A 12 3.50 -5.54 1.21
N PHE A 13 2.59 -6.02 2.07
CA PHE A 13 1.72 -5.13 2.85
C PHE A 13 2.56 -4.23 3.76
N GLU A 14 3.56 -4.81 4.42
CA GLU A 14 4.47 -4.13 5.33
C GLU A 14 5.33 -3.09 4.61
N ASP A 15 5.86 -3.41 3.44
CA ASP A 15 6.63 -2.46 2.63
C ASP A 15 5.73 -1.33 2.10
N ALA A 16 4.48 -1.63 1.74
CA ALA A 16 3.52 -0.61 1.29
C ALA A 16 3.14 0.35 2.42
N MET A 17 2.88 -0.17 3.63
CA MET A 17 2.67 0.64 4.82
C MET A 17 3.87 1.52 5.13
N LYS A 18 5.08 0.95 5.12
CA LYS A 18 6.31 1.72 5.33
C LYS A 18 6.48 2.83 4.30
N ARG A 19 6.18 2.55 3.03
CA ARG A 19 6.25 3.57 1.97
C ARG A 19 5.21 4.67 2.16
N LEU A 20 4.01 4.34 2.64
CA LEU A 20 2.99 5.34 2.99
C LEU A 20 3.45 6.26 4.12
N GLU A 21 4.10 5.72 5.15
CA GLU A 21 4.71 6.54 6.22
C GLU A 21 5.78 7.49 5.66
N GLU A 22 6.67 6.99 4.80
CA GLU A 22 7.67 7.83 4.12
C GLU A 22 7.03 8.94 3.27
N ILE A 23 5.91 8.63 2.59
CA ILE A 23 5.18 9.62 1.79
C ILE A 23 4.59 10.71 2.67
N ILE A 24 4.00 10.35 3.82
CA ILE A 24 3.46 11.33 4.78
C ILE A 24 4.59 12.27 5.25
N ASP A 25 5.75 11.73 5.59
CA ASP A 25 6.91 12.52 6.00
C ASP A 25 7.37 13.46 4.88
N LEU A 26 7.40 13.00 3.63
CA LEU A 26 7.76 13.83 2.48
C LEU A 26 6.74 14.93 2.21
N MET A 27 5.44 14.63 2.28
CA MET A 27 4.38 15.62 2.07
C MET A 27 4.37 16.73 3.12
N ASN A 28 4.83 16.44 4.35
CA ASN A 28 4.92 17.42 5.43
C ASN A 28 6.18 18.31 5.37
N GLN A 29 7.12 18.04 4.45
CA GLN A 29 8.31 18.87 4.32
C GLN A 29 7.97 20.22 3.66
N PRO A 30 8.46 21.36 4.21
CA PRO A 30 8.23 22.68 3.64
C PRO A 30 8.78 22.85 2.21
N THR A 31 9.73 22.00 1.82
CA THR A 31 10.41 22.02 0.53
C THR A 31 9.68 21.25 -0.56
N THR A 32 8.60 20.54 -0.22
CA THR A 32 7.86 19.73 -1.19
C THR A 32 7.00 20.62 -2.07
N SER A 33 7.28 20.62 -3.38
CA SER A 33 6.54 21.41 -4.35
C SER A 33 5.12 20.88 -4.54
N LEU A 34 4.23 21.69 -5.10
CA LEU A 34 2.86 21.27 -5.39
C LEU A 34 2.81 20.06 -6.34
N GLU A 35 3.66 20.04 -7.37
CA GLU A 35 3.76 18.92 -8.31
C GLU A 35 4.28 17.65 -7.62
N ALA A 36 5.26 17.79 -6.73
CA ALA A 36 5.77 16.67 -5.94
C ALA A 36 4.68 16.13 -5.00
N SER A 37 3.92 17.01 -4.34
CA SER A 37 2.79 16.62 -3.48
C SER A 37 1.72 15.84 -4.25
N LEU A 38 1.41 16.24 -5.48
CA LEU A 38 0.46 15.51 -6.32
C LEU A 38 0.99 14.12 -6.67
N ALA A 39 2.25 14.01 -7.08
CA ALA A 39 2.85 12.71 -7.41
C ALA A 39 2.93 11.78 -6.19
N LEU A 40 3.27 12.32 -5.01
CA LEU A 40 3.26 11.58 -3.75
C LEU A 40 1.85 11.09 -3.38
N TYR A 41 0.84 11.92 -3.60
CA TYR A 41 -0.55 11.54 -3.35
C TYR A 41 -1.02 10.43 -4.30
N GLU A 42 -0.68 10.50 -5.59
CA GLU A 42 -0.99 9.44 -6.55
C GLU A 42 -0.31 8.11 -6.18
N GLU A 43 0.95 8.16 -5.74
CA GLU A 43 1.66 6.98 -5.23
C GLU A 43 0.96 6.43 -3.97
N ALA A 44 0.54 7.30 -3.05
CA ALA A 44 -0.17 6.90 -1.85
C ALA A 44 -1.52 6.23 -2.17
N ASP A 45 -2.32 6.76 -3.11
CA ASP A 45 -3.60 6.15 -3.53
C ASP A 45 -3.37 4.72 -4.06
N GLN A 46 -2.33 4.52 -4.87
CA GLN A 46 -1.98 3.19 -5.38
C GLN A 46 -1.60 2.23 -4.25
N LEU A 47 -0.76 2.67 -3.31
CA LEU A 47 -0.34 1.86 -2.17
C LEU A 47 -1.50 1.50 -1.25
N MET A 48 -2.41 2.45 -0.99
CA MET A 48 -3.61 2.20 -0.17
C MET A 48 -4.49 1.13 -0.81
N ARG A 49 -4.74 1.20 -2.13
CA ARG A 49 -5.50 0.17 -2.85
C ARG A 49 -4.87 -1.23 -2.77
N ILE A 50 -3.54 -1.30 -2.86
CA ILE A 50 -2.81 -2.57 -2.72
C ILE A 50 -3.03 -3.14 -1.30
N CYS A 51 -2.94 -2.28 -0.29
CA CYS A 51 -3.13 -2.68 1.10
C CYS A 51 -4.55 -3.16 1.37
N GLU A 52 -5.56 -2.42 0.91
CA GLU A 52 -6.97 -2.81 0.99
C GLU A 52 -7.22 -4.16 0.34
N SER A 53 -6.72 -4.35 -0.89
CA SER A 53 -6.86 -5.61 -1.62
C SER A 53 -6.24 -6.78 -0.85
N ARG A 54 -5.07 -6.57 -0.23
CA ARG A 54 -4.38 -7.62 0.53
C ARG A 54 -5.13 -7.97 1.82
N ILE A 55 -5.66 -6.98 2.52
CA ILE A 55 -6.50 -7.19 3.71
C ILE A 55 -7.74 -8.00 3.32
N GLN A 56 -8.43 -7.62 2.25
CA GLN A 56 -9.62 -8.34 1.76
C GLN A 56 -9.33 -9.81 1.41
N GLU A 57 -8.18 -10.08 0.77
CA GLU A 57 -7.75 -11.44 0.46
C GLU A 57 -7.56 -12.29 1.73
N VAL A 58 -6.92 -11.71 2.75
CA VAL A 58 -6.70 -12.38 4.04
C VAL A 58 -8.03 -12.61 4.77
N GLU A 59 -8.90 -11.62 4.83
CA GLU A 59 -10.23 -11.74 5.43
C GLU A 59 -11.08 -12.82 4.75
N ALA A 60 -11.10 -12.84 3.41
CA ALA A 60 -11.78 -13.87 2.65
C ALA A 60 -11.25 -15.27 2.97
N ARG A 61 -9.93 -15.40 3.14
CA ARG A 61 -9.31 -16.68 3.51
C ARG A 61 -9.68 -17.11 4.93
N ILE A 62 -9.69 -16.19 5.88
CA ILE A 62 -10.13 -16.44 7.27
C ILE A 62 -11.58 -16.89 7.29
N LYS A 63 -12.45 -16.23 6.50
CA LYS A 63 -13.86 -16.61 6.38
C LYS A 63 -14.02 -18.03 5.85
N GLN A 64 -13.33 -18.38 4.75
CA GLN A 64 -13.36 -19.73 4.19
C GLN A 64 -12.93 -20.81 5.21
N LEU A 65 -11.86 -20.56 5.96
CA LEU A 65 -11.39 -21.50 6.99
C LEU A 65 -12.38 -21.63 8.15
N SER A 66 -13.07 -20.55 8.50
CA SER A 66 -14.08 -20.54 9.55
C SER A 66 -15.35 -21.30 9.13
N ASP A 67 -15.81 -21.07 7.90
CA ASP A 67 -16.96 -21.77 7.32
C ASP A 67 -16.67 -23.29 7.26
N GLN A 68 -15.49 -23.69 6.78
CA GLN A 68 -15.05 -25.10 6.75
C GLN A 68 -15.04 -25.78 8.12
N ARG A 69 -14.67 -25.05 9.19
CA ARG A 69 -14.67 -25.57 10.56
C ARG A 69 -16.07 -25.77 11.12
N SER A 70 -17.06 -25.01 10.65
CA SER A 70 -18.45 -25.11 11.11
C SER A 70 -19.25 -26.23 10.44
N GLU A 71 -18.81 -26.69 9.27
CA GLU A 71 -19.44 -27.80 8.50
C GLU A 71 -18.86 -29.18 8.86
N SER A 72 -17.81 -29.22 9.70
CA SER A 72 -17.18 -30.45 10.22
C SER A 72 -17.59 -30.72 11.67
#